data_AF-A0A936NH42-F1
#
_entry.id   AF-A0A936NH42-F1
#
_cell.length_a   1.000
_cell.length_b   1.000
_cell.length_c   1.000
_cell.angle_alpha   90.00
_cell.angle_beta   90.00
_cell.angle_gamma   90.00
#
_symmetry.space_group_name_H-M   'P 1'
#
loop_
_entity.id
_entity.type
_entity.pdbx_description
1 polymer ?
#
loop_
_entity_poly.entity_id
_entity_poly.type
_entity_poly.pdbx_seq_one_letter_code
_entity_poly.pdbx_strand_id
1 'polypeptide(L)'
;MNIALLIRNRLKELKLGQRDLARAAHVTESYISQLLTQKKLPPAPNRTDMYEKIGRVLKLPHGQLSKLADQQRREHLRKRLEDPPGPLLHDVRELILRKCHPAKTRQIREIFEKQPFGELERFVTQKLLGVVKSVARQELDNPTWVRKVARLSKTSYPKMRVTVLEFLDTTVFDLSNENCIAFLDPLIESWNIDLATFCIEIVLNRRVAPGHHKSFEFTEKGPEKTPGEEPGLKEFLQDPLLSKDATEEELTFLRALTFENRRPTALYYYRELQSLRDPLHFRTPNGKPSGR
;
A
#
# COMPACT_ATOMS: atom_id res chain seq x y z
N MET A 1 22.78 18.98 -7.09
CA MET A 1 23.05 18.82 -5.64
C MET A 1 22.41 17.51 -5.18
N ASN A 2 23.13 16.64 -4.46
CA ASN A 2 22.58 15.35 -3.98
C ASN A 2 22.32 15.37 -2.47
N ILE A 3 21.49 14.44 -1.98
CA ILE A 3 21.12 14.34 -0.56
C ILE A 3 22.35 14.20 0.34
N ALA A 4 23.29 13.34 -0.05
CA ALA A 4 24.46 13.06 0.77
C ALA A 4 25.28 14.32 1.06
N LEU A 5 25.49 15.17 0.07
CA LEU A 5 26.22 16.42 0.20
C LEU A 5 25.46 17.42 1.08
N LEU A 6 24.14 17.57 0.88
CA LEU A 6 23.31 18.44 1.73
C LEU A 6 23.36 18.00 3.21
N ILE A 7 23.19 16.71 3.48
CA ILE A 7 23.24 16.19 4.86
C ILE A 7 24.64 16.40 5.46
N ARG A 8 25.73 16.10 4.73
CA ARG A 8 27.10 16.31 5.21
C ARG A 8 27.37 17.77 5.58
N ASN A 9 26.92 18.72 4.76
CA ASN A 9 27.11 20.15 5.03
C ASN A 9 26.38 20.57 6.31
N ARG A 10 25.11 20.17 6.45
CA ARG A 10 24.32 20.48 7.66
C ARG A 10 24.86 19.83 8.92
N LEU A 11 25.37 18.60 8.84
CA LEU A 11 26.04 17.95 9.98
C LEU A 11 27.25 18.75 10.46
N LYS A 12 28.07 19.27 9.53
CA LYS A 12 29.22 20.12 9.87
C LYS A 12 28.79 21.44 10.51
N GLU A 13 27.82 22.12 9.91
CA GLU A 13 27.29 23.40 10.41
C GLU A 13 26.69 23.28 11.81
N LEU A 14 25.95 22.19 12.07
CA LEU A 14 25.27 21.95 13.33
C LEU A 14 26.13 21.19 14.36
N LYS A 15 27.36 20.82 14.01
CA LYS A 15 28.26 19.99 14.84
C LYS A 15 27.61 18.67 15.30
N LEU A 16 26.86 18.04 14.41
CA LEU A 16 26.17 16.77 14.66
C LEU A 16 26.90 15.60 13.99
N GLY A 17 26.76 14.41 14.57
CA GLY A 17 27.30 13.15 14.05
C GLY A 17 26.28 12.32 13.27
N GLN A 18 26.77 11.29 12.56
CA GLN A 18 25.91 10.30 11.90
C GLN A 18 25.05 9.52 12.91
N ARG A 19 25.60 9.27 14.11
CA ARG A 19 24.90 8.65 15.24
C ARG A 19 23.66 9.42 15.68
N ASP A 20 23.68 10.75 15.62
CA ASP A 20 22.53 11.59 15.98
C ASP A 20 21.39 11.43 14.96
N LEU A 21 21.73 11.39 13.67
CA LEU A 21 20.75 11.11 12.61
C LEU A 21 20.19 9.70 12.71
N ALA A 22 21.05 8.71 12.98
CA ALA A 22 20.63 7.33 13.13
C ALA A 22 19.62 7.17 14.27
N ARG A 23 19.90 7.82 15.41
CA ARG A 23 18.99 7.85 16.57
C ARG A 23 17.66 8.52 16.21
N ALA A 24 17.69 9.68 15.56
CA ALA A 24 16.50 10.44 15.21
C ALA A 24 15.61 9.75 14.17
N ALA A 25 16.21 9.10 13.16
CA ALA A 25 15.50 8.33 12.15
C ALA A 25 15.15 6.90 12.61
N HIS A 26 15.60 6.50 13.81
CA HIS A 26 15.46 5.13 14.35
C HIS A 26 16.03 4.04 13.42
N VAL A 27 17.14 4.34 12.75
CA VAL A 27 17.87 3.43 11.87
C VAL A 27 19.26 3.16 12.41
N THR A 28 20.00 2.24 11.80
CA THR A 28 21.39 1.97 12.19
C THR A 28 22.32 3.07 11.68
N GLU A 29 23.41 3.33 12.41
CA GLU A 29 24.44 4.29 11.99
C GLU A 29 25.11 3.86 10.67
N SER A 30 25.31 2.55 10.49
CA SER A 30 25.80 1.98 9.22
C SER A 30 24.89 2.33 8.04
N TYR A 31 23.57 2.33 8.22
CA TYR A 31 22.63 2.71 7.16
C TYR A 31 22.77 4.19 6.78
N ILE A 32 22.89 5.09 7.76
CA ILE A 32 23.19 6.51 7.51
C ILE A 32 24.50 6.65 6.74
N SER A 33 25.56 5.95 7.17
CA SER A 33 26.85 5.96 6.48
C SER A 33 26.74 5.48 5.02
N GLN A 34 25.97 4.42 4.76
CA GLN A 34 25.72 3.89 3.41
C GLN A 34 24.97 4.88 2.51
N LEU A 35 24.00 5.62 3.07
CA LEU A 35 23.31 6.70 2.34
C LEU A 35 24.25 7.88 2.04
N LEU A 36 25.07 8.27 3.02
CA LEU A 36 26.03 9.38 2.85
C LEU A 36 27.16 9.03 1.90
N THR A 37 27.56 7.77 1.82
CA THR A 37 28.59 7.28 0.86
C THR A 37 27.99 6.93 -0.51
N GLN A 38 26.67 7.06 -0.68
CA GLN A 38 25.95 6.72 -1.90
C GLN A 38 26.09 5.25 -2.33
N LYS A 39 26.54 4.39 -1.42
CA LYS A 39 26.50 2.93 -1.61
C LYS A 39 25.06 2.40 -1.68
N LYS A 40 24.12 3.13 -1.05
CA LYS A 40 22.69 2.82 -1.10
C LYS A 40 21.91 4.00 -1.65
N LEU A 41 20.87 3.66 -2.40
CA LEU A 41 19.92 4.64 -2.91
C LEU A 41 19.06 5.19 -1.75
N PRO A 42 18.77 6.51 -1.73
CA PRO A 42 17.79 7.06 -0.80
C PRO A 42 16.44 6.33 -0.93
N PRO A 43 15.76 5.97 0.18
CA PRO A 43 14.46 5.30 0.14
C PRO A 43 13.40 6.14 -0.60
N ALA A 44 12.35 5.51 -1.14
CA ALA A 44 11.28 6.27 -1.80
C ALA A 44 10.56 7.20 -0.79
N PRO A 45 10.42 8.51 -1.07
CA PRO A 45 9.81 9.47 -0.15
C PRO A 45 8.38 9.16 0.30
N ASN A 46 7.58 8.56 -0.58
CA ASN A 46 6.23 8.13 -0.24
C ASN A 46 6.19 6.89 0.68
N ARG A 47 7.32 6.22 0.91
CA ARG A 47 7.43 4.95 1.66
C ARG A 47 8.22 5.11 2.96
N THR A 48 8.60 6.34 3.32
CA THR A 48 9.43 6.59 4.49
C THR A 48 9.10 7.92 5.14
N ASP A 49 9.14 7.92 6.46
CA ASP A 49 9.07 9.10 7.33
C ASP A 49 10.47 9.64 7.68
N MET A 50 11.53 8.96 7.22
CA MET A 50 12.93 9.27 7.52
C MET A 50 13.31 10.70 7.13
N TYR A 51 12.81 11.18 5.98
CA TYR A 51 13.12 12.53 5.50
C TYR A 51 12.58 13.62 6.41
N GLU A 52 11.41 13.40 6.99
CA GLU A 52 10.84 14.34 7.93
C GLU A 52 11.64 14.32 9.24
N LYS A 53 11.94 13.14 9.78
CA LYS A 53 12.74 12.97 11.01
C LYS A 53 14.14 13.59 10.88
N ILE A 54 14.84 13.32 9.79
CA ILE A 54 16.17 13.91 9.51
C ILE A 54 16.07 15.41 9.24
N GLY A 55 15.06 15.84 8.48
CA GLY A 55 14.84 17.25 8.16
C GLY A 55 14.67 18.10 9.41
N ARG A 56 13.92 17.61 10.41
CA ARG A 56 13.75 18.27 11.71
C ARG A 56 15.08 18.46 12.45
N VAL A 57 15.90 17.41 12.54
CA VAL A 57 17.21 17.47 13.21
C VAL A 57 18.18 18.41 12.50
N LEU A 58 18.17 18.39 11.16
CA LEU A 58 19.03 19.25 10.34
C LEU A 58 18.48 20.66 10.15
N LYS A 59 17.33 21.00 10.76
CA LYS A 59 16.63 22.28 10.61
C LYS A 59 16.46 22.67 9.14
N LEU A 60 16.03 21.72 8.31
CA LEU A 60 15.77 21.91 6.88
C LEU A 60 14.29 22.21 6.63
N PRO A 61 13.96 23.00 5.59
CA PRO A 61 12.59 23.17 5.12
C PRO A 61 11.88 21.83 4.89
N HIS A 62 10.60 21.79 5.27
CA HIS A 62 9.77 20.60 5.12
C HIS A 62 9.73 20.14 3.65
N GLY A 63 9.87 18.83 3.43
CA GLY A 63 9.85 18.22 2.11
C GLY A 63 11.10 18.44 1.24
N GLN A 64 12.10 19.22 1.69
CA GLN A 64 13.31 19.45 0.87
C GLN A 64 14.09 18.16 0.60
N LEU A 65 14.32 17.34 1.64
CA LEU A 65 15.00 16.05 1.49
C LEU A 65 14.20 15.08 0.62
N SER A 66 12.88 15.04 0.78
CA SER A 66 11.97 14.21 -0.04
C SER A 66 12.09 14.57 -1.52
N LYS A 67 12.06 15.86 -1.87
CA LYS A 67 12.18 16.33 -3.26
C LYS A 67 13.52 15.92 -3.90
N LEU A 68 14.62 16.06 -3.16
CA LEU A 68 15.94 15.65 -3.65
C LEU A 68 16.04 14.12 -3.82
N ALA A 69 15.41 13.35 -2.94
CA ALA A 69 15.37 11.89 -3.04
C ALA A 69 14.64 11.44 -4.31
N ASP A 70 13.46 12.04 -4.57
CA ASP A 70 12.69 11.74 -5.78
C ASP A 70 13.44 12.07 -7.06
N GLN A 71 14.20 13.16 -7.07
CA GLN A 71 15.05 13.52 -8.21
C GLN A 71 16.16 12.49 -8.42
N GLN A 72 16.94 12.17 -7.39
CA GLN A 72 18.02 11.19 -7.48
C GLN A 72 17.52 9.78 -7.86
N ARG A 73 16.36 9.37 -7.34
CA ARG A 73 15.75 8.07 -7.68
C ARG A 73 15.31 8.03 -9.14
N ARG A 74 14.68 9.09 -9.66
CA ARG A 74 14.29 9.15 -11.08
C ARG A 74 15.49 9.09 -12.01
N GLU A 75 16.58 9.78 -11.66
CA GLU A 75 17.85 9.70 -12.40
C GLU A 75 18.43 8.28 -12.37
N HIS A 76 18.38 7.61 -11.23
CA HIS A 76 18.88 6.24 -11.10
C HIS A 76 18.00 5.21 -11.83
N LEU A 77 16.68 5.38 -11.82
CA LEU A 77 15.76 4.51 -12.56
C LEU A 77 15.95 4.67 -14.08
N ARG A 78 16.16 5.92 -14.56
CA ARG A 78 16.52 6.17 -15.96
C ARG A 78 17.77 5.42 -16.42
N LYS A 79 18.75 5.25 -15.52
CA LYS A 79 20.00 4.52 -15.80
C LYS A 79 19.88 3.00 -15.73
N ARG A 80 18.79 2.45 -15.17
CA ARG A 80 18.59 0.99 -14.96
C ARG A 80 17.60 0.34 -15.94
N LEU A 81 17.21 1.05 -16.99
CA LEU A 81 16.21 0.60 -17.95
C LEU A 81 16.74 -0.38 -19.03
N GLU A 82 17.96 -0.90 -18.86
CA GLU A 82 18.65 -1.68 -19.91
C GLU A 82 18.81 -3.18 -19.57
N ASP A 83 18.60 -3.60 -18.32
CA ASP A 83 18.76 -5.01 -17.95
C ASP A 83 17.42 -5.77 -18.00
N PRO A 84 17.31 -6.84 -18.81
CA PRO A 84 16.15 -7.72 -18.77
C PRO A 84 16.08 -8.42 -17.41
N PRO A 85 14.89 -8.52 -16.79
CA PRO A 85 14.76 -9.13 -15.47
C PRO A 85 15.07 -10.62 -15.50
N GLY A 86 15.89 -11.09 -14.55
CA GLY A 86 16.13 -12.51 -14.32
C GLY A 86 14.89 -13.26 -13.82
N PRO A 87 14.89 -14.61 -13.87
CA PRO A 87 13.82 -15.43 -13.31
C PRO A 87 13.71 -15.24 -11.78
N LEU A 88 12.53 -15.54 -11.23
CA LEU A 88 12.32 -15.57 -9.78
C LEU A 88 13.30 -16.55 -9.13
N LEU A 89 13.84 -16.19 -7.96
CA LEU A 89 14.67 -17.10 -7.16
C LEU A 89 13.87 -18.36 -6.77
N HIS A 90 14.51 -19.53 -6.84
CA HIS A 90 13.87 -20.81 -6.59
C HIS A 90 13.18 -20.88 -5.21
N ASP A 91 13.85 -20.43 -4.16
CA ASP A 91 13.30 -20.47 -2.80
C ASP A 91 12.08 -19.55 -2.62
N VAL A 92 12.04 -18.44 -3.37
CA VAL A 92 10.88 -17.54 -3.39
C VAL A 92 9.69 -18.23 -4.05
N ARG A 93 9.92 -18.95 -5.16
CA ARG A 93 8.88 -19.75 -5.82
C ARG A 93 8.34 -20.82 -4.89
N GLU A 94 9.22 -21.56 -4.22
CA GLU A 94 8.83 -22.61 -3.28
C GLU A 94 8.03 -22.05 -2.09
N LEU A 95 8.40 -20.88 -1.57
CA LEU A 95 7.60 -20.21 -0.55
C LEU A 95 6.19 -19.87 -1.07
N ILE A 96 6.09 -19.30 -2.27
CA ILE A 96 4.80 -18.94 -2.88
C ILE A 96 3.95 -20.18 -3.06
N LEU A 97 4.51 -21.28 -3.60
CA LEU A 97 3.79 -22.54 -3.78
C LEU A 97 3.37 -23.17 -2.44
N ARG A 98 4.22 -23.10 -1.42
CA ARG A 98 3.92 -23.60 -0.07
C ARG A 98 2.75 -22.87 0.59
N LYS A 99 2.60 -21.56 0.31
CA LYS A 99 1.49 -20.73 0.81
C LYS A 99 0.23 -20.84 -0.04
N CYS A 100 0.29 -21.49 -1.21
CA CYS A 100 -0.87 -21.69 -2.07
C CYS A 100 -1.84 -22.69 -1.43
N HIS A 101 -3.14 -22.49 -1.66
CA HIS A 101 -4.18 -23.40 -1.19
C HIS A 101 -3.91 -24.84 -1.66
N PRO A 102 -3.86 -25.85 -0.75
CA PRO A 102 -3.40 -27.21 -1.07
C PRO A 102 -4.09 -27.86 -2.28
N ALA A 103 -5.38 -27.61 -2.46
CA ALA A 103 -6.16 -28.14 -3.57
C ALA A 103 -5.67 -27.68 -4.97
N LYS A 104 -5.03 -26.51 -5.07
CA LYS A 104 -4.56 -25.94 -6.35
C LYS A 104 -3.04 -25.95 -6.51
N THR A 105 -2.29 -26.26 -5.45
CA THR A 105 -0.82 -26.21 -5.46
C THR A 105 -0.19 -27.00 -6.61
N ARG A 106 -0.70 -28.21 -6.90
CA ARG A 106 -0.17 -29.04 -8.01
C ARG A 106 -0.37 -28.38 -9.37
N GLN A 107 -1.59 -27.90 -9.64
CA GLN A 107 -1.91 -27.23 -10.91
C GLN A 107 -1.07 -25.96 -11.10
N ILE A 108 -0.92 -25.15 -10.06
CA ILE A 108 -0.11 -23.93 -10.11
C ILE A 108 1.38 -24.25 -10.31
N ARG A 109 1.90 -25.29 -9.63
CA ARG A 109 3.29 -25.74 -9.81
C ARG A 109 3.56 -26.14 -11.26
N GLU A 110 2.67 -26.92 -11.87
CA GLU A 110 2.80 -27.32 -13.28
C GLU A 110 2.82 -26.11 -14.22
N ILE A 111 2.05 -25.04 -13.93
CA ILE A 111 2.08 -23.80 -14.71
C ILE A 111 3.41 -23.07 -14.54
N PHE A 112 3.91 -22.94 -13.30
CA PHE A 112 5.17 -22.26 -13.00
C PHE A 112 6.39 -22.99 -13.59
N GLU A 113 6.36 -24.32 -13.63
CA GLU A 113 7.43 -25.13 -14.23
C GLU A 113 7.41 -25.05 -15.77
N LYS A 114 6.22 -24.99 -16.39
CA LYS A 114 6.08 -24.80 -17.84
C LYS A 114 6.53 -23.43 -18.31
N GLN A 115 6.24 -22.39 -17.54
CA GLN A 115 6.63 -21.02 -17.86
C GLN A 115 7.30 -20.37 -16.64
N PRO A 116 8.61 -20.66 -16.41
CA PRO A 116 9.35 -20.08 -15.30
C PRO A 116 9.31 -18.56 -15.36
N PHE A 117 8.83 -17.96 -14.29
CA PHE A 117 8.62 -16.53 -14.14
C PHE A 117 7.76 -15.94 -15.27
N GLY A 118 6.74 -16.70 -15.68
CA GLY A 118 5.70 -16.29 -16.62
C GLY A 118 4.71 -15.29 -16.02
N GLU A 119 3.66 -14.98 -16.79
CA GLU A 119 2.69 -13.95 -16.43
C GLU A 119 1.97 -14.25 -15.12
N LEU A 120 1.53 -15.51 -14.91
CA LEU A 120 0.86 -15.92 -13.69
C LEU A 120 1.77 -15.83 -12.46
N GLU A 121 3.01 -16.31 -12.57
CA GLU A 121 3.98 -16.27 -11.47
C GLU A 121 4.32 -14.82 -11.09
N ARG A 122 4.53 -13.94 -12.09
CA ARG A 122 4.72 -12.49 -11.87
C ARG A 122 3.51 -11.85 -11.24
N PHE A 123 2.31 -12.16 -11.73
CA PHE A 123 1.06 -11.61 -11.21
C PHE A 123 0.85 -11.95 -9.74
N VAL A 124 0.94 -13.24 -9.39
CA VAL A 124 0.79 -13.72 -8.01
C VAL A 124 1.85 -13.07 -7.13
N THR A 125 3.12 -13.09 -7.55
CA THR A 125 4.22 -12.51 -6.76
C THR A 125 4.01 -11.01 -6.54
N GLN A 126 3.57 -10.28 -7.57
CA GLN A 126 3.30 -8.85 -7.48
C GLN A 126 2.16 -8.53 -6.51
N LYS A 127 1.07 -9.32 -6.52
CA LYS A 127 -0.06 -9.13 -5.60
C LYS A 127 0.33 -9.44 -4.17
N LEU A 128 0.99 -10.56 -3.92
CA LEU A 128 1.50 -10.93 -2.59
C LEU A 128 2.46 -9.85 -2.06
N LEU A 129 3.43 -9.44 -2.87
CA LEU A 129 4.38 -8.37 -2.52
C LEU A 129 3.66 -7.05 -2.22
N GLY A 130 2.68 -6.67 -3.03
CA GLY A 130 1.88 -5.46 -2.84
C GLY A 130 1.10 -5.45 -1.53
N VAL A 131 0.46 -6.56 -1.18
CA VAL A 131 -0.27 -6.71 0.09
C VAL A 131 0.69 -6.61 1.28
N VAL A 132 1.79 -7.34 1.24
CA VAL A 132 2.79 -7.36 2.33
C VAL A 132 3.41 -5.96 2.52
N LYS A 133 3.71 -5.25 1.42
CA LYS A 133 4.18 -3.86 1.47
C LYS A 133 3.15 -2.89 2.03
N SER A 134 1.86 -3.10 1.73
CA SER A 134 0.78 -2.29 2.31
C SER A 134 0.78 -2.40 3.84
N VAL A 135 0.89 -3.62 4.37
CA VAL A 135 0.97 -3.86 5.82
C VAL A 135 2.22 -3.21 6.39
N ALA A 136 3.39 -3.47 5.79
CA ALA A 136 4.66 -2.93 6.25
C ALA A 136 4.70 -1.38 6.25
N ARG A 137 4.03 -0.74 5.29
CA ARG A 137 3.92 0.72 5.21
C ARG A 137 3.00 1.29 6.29
N GLN A 138 1.84 0.66 6.51
CA GLN A 138 0.88 1.09 7.54
C GLN A 138 1.45 0.95 8.95
N GLU A 139 2.22 -0.12 9.18
CA GLU A 139 2.77 -0.44 10.50
C GLU A 139 4.19 0.12 10.73
N LEU A 140 4.78 0.82 9.76
CA LEU A 140 6.15 1.34 9.86
C LEU A 140 6.34 2.24 11.09
N ASP A 141 5.33 3.03 11.43
CA ASP A 141 5.37 3.95 12.58
C ASP A 141 4.83 3.34 13.87
N ASN A 142 4.37 2.07 13.84
CA ASN A 142 3.95 1.33 15.01
C ASN A 142 5.16 0.62 15.66
N PRO A 143 5.69 1.10 16.80
CA PRO A 143 6.90 0.53 17.39
C PRO A 143 6.68 -0.89 17.91
N THR A 144 5.44 -1.24 18.28
CA THR A 144 5.11 -2.58 18.79
C THR A 144 5.17 -3.63 17.68
N TRP A 145 4.65 -3.29 16.49
CA TRP A 145 4.69 -4.14 15.31
C TRP A 145 6.13 -4.36 14.85
N VAL A 146 6.90 -3.28 14.67
CA VAL A 146 8.30 -3.39 14.22
C VAL A 146 9.15 -4.23 15.18
N ARG A 147 8.95 -4.10 16.50
CA ARG A 147 9.64 -4.96 17.49
C ARG A 147 9.21 -6.43 17.39
N LYS A 148 7.93 -6.69 17.10
CA LYS A 148 7.40 -8.05 16.95
C LYS A 148 8.02 -8.73 15.73
N VAL A 149 8.02 -8.06 14.59
CA VAL A 149 8.68 -8.57 13.37
C VAL A 149 10.19 -8.72 13.57
N ALA A 150 10.83 -7.76 14.26
CA ALA A 150 12.26 -7.86 14.60
C ALA A 150 12.59 -9.13 15.39
N ARG A 151 11.76 -9.51 16.38
CA ARG A 151 11.93 -10.75 17.16
C ARG A 151 11.77 -12.00 16.30
N LEU A 152 10.76 -12.03 15.42
CA LEU A 152 10.53 -13.17 14.52
C LEU A 152 11.73 -13.38 13.58
N SER A 153 12.33 -12.30 13.09
CA SER A 153 13.53 -12.33 12.25
C SER A 153 14.83 -12.35 13.04
N LYS A 154 14.80 -12.44 14.38
CA LYS A 154 15.98 -12.39 15.27
C LYS A 154 16.91 -11.19 15.03
N THR A 155 16.33 -10.01 14.80
CA THR A 155 17.05 -8.75 14.56
C THR A 155 16.72 -7.69 15.62
N SER A 156 17.50 -6.60 15.66
CA SER A 156 17.22 -5.45 16.52
C SER A 156 16.19 -4.51 15.89
N TYR A 157 15.52 -3.71 16.71
CA TYR A 157 14.51 -2.74 16.23
C TYR A 157 15.06 -1.78 15.16
N PRO A 158 16.21 -1.11 15.34
CA PRO A 158 16.74 -0.21 14.30
C PRO A 158 17.14 -0.96 13.03
N LYS A 159 17.63 -2.20 13.15
CA LYS A 159 17.97 -3.03 12.00
C LYS A 159 16.72 -3.45 11.23
N MET A 160 15.66 -3.87 11.94
CA MET A 160 14.38 -4.22 11.33
C MET A 160 13.74 -3.02 10.64
N ARG A 161 13.79 -1.81 11.23
CA ARG A 161 13.29 -0.60 10.55
C ARG A 161 14.01 -0.37 9.22
N VAL A 162 15.34 -0.52 9.20
CA VAL A 162 16.12 -0.45 7.94
C VAL A 162 15.67 -1.52 6.96
N THR A 163 15.49 -2.75 7.41
CA THR A 163 15.02 -3.88 6.57
C THR A 163 13.63 -3.61 5.98
N VAL A 164 12.70 -3.01 6.73
CA VAL A 164 11.38 -2.59 6.22
C VAL A 164 11.52 -1.52 5.14
N LEU A 165 12.34 -0.49 5.36
CA LEU A 165 12.54 0.58 4.38
C LEU A 165 13.14 0.05 3.07
N GLU A 166 14.09 -0.88 3.17
CA GLU A 166 14.70 -1.55 2.01
C GLU A 166 13.68 -2.42 1.28
N PHE A 167 12.92 -3.23 2.02
CA PHE A 167 11.88 -4.09 1.47
C PHE A 167 10.77 -3.30 0.75
N LEU A 168 10.37 -2.15 1.30
CA LEU A 168 9.38 -1.29 0.67
C LEU A 168 9.81 -0.84 -0.73
N ASP A 169 11.12 -0.82 -1.04
CA ASP A 169 11.67 -0.49 -2.35
C ASP A 169 11.94 -1.68 -3.27
N THR A 170 11.98 -2.90 -2.75
CA THR A 170 12.20 -4.14 -3.51
C THR A 170 11.17 -4.37 -4.61
N THR A 171 11.57 -4.69 -5.84
CA THR A 171 10.62 -5.08 -6.88
C THR A 171 10.43 -6.60 -6.91
N VAL A 172 9.52 -7.11 -7.75
CA VAL A 172 9.40 -8.55 -7.99
C VAL A 172 10.73 -9.14 -8.52
N PHE A 173 11.55 -8.32 -9.18
CA PHE A 173 12.83 -8.71 -9.76
C PHE A 173 14.00 -8.71 -8.76
N ASP A 174 13.90 -7.91 -7.68
CA ASP A 174 14.94 -7.80 -6.64
C ASP A 174 14.56 -8.57 -5.36
N LEU A 175 13.52 -9.40 -5.42
CA LEU A 175 12.98 -10.09 -4.26
C LEU A 175 13.93 -11.20 -3.81
N SER A 176 14.59 -10.98 -2.67
CA SER A 176 15.53 -11.95 -2.07
C SER A 176 14.87 -12.92 -1.08
N ASN A 177 15.62 -13.96 -0.71
CA ASN A 177 15.23 -14.92 0.32
C ASN A 177 15.07 -14.25 1.69
N GLU A 178 15.93 -13.29 2.04
CA GLU A 178 15.83 -12.55 3.31
C GLU A 178 14.53 -11.76 3.38
N ASN A 179 14.10 -11.14 2.27
CA ASN A 179 12.82 -10.44 2.20
C ASN A 179 11.65 -11.41 2.39
N CYS A 180 11.77 -12.62 1.87
CA CYS A 180 10.75 -13.65 2.01
C CYS A 180 10.64 -14.16 3.45
N ILE A 181 11.77 -14.45 4.10
CA ILE A 181 11.82 -14.90 5.50
C ILE A 181 11.35 -13.79 6.45
N ALA A 182 11.70 -12.53 6.17
CA ALA A 182 11.37 -11.40 7.04
C ALA A 182 9.91 -10.93 6.90
N PHE A 183 9.32 -11.05 5.70
CA PHE A 183 8.02 -10.43 5.40
C PHE A 183 6.99 -11.39 4.81
N LEU A 184 7.26 -12.01 3.65
CA LEU A 184 6.24 -12.81 2.97
C LEU A 184 5.79 -14.01 3.82
N ASP A 185 6.74 -14.78 4.33
CA ASP A 185 6.45 -15.99 5.12
C ASP A 185 5.71 -15.69 6.44
N PRO A 186 6.12 -14.71 7.27
CA PRO A 186 5.42 -14.42 8.51
C PRO A 186 4.09 -13.68 8.31
N LEU A 187 3.92 -12.89 7.25
CA LEU A 187 2.72 -12.05 7.06
C LEU A 187 1.62 -12.73 6.24
N ILE A 188 1.97 -13.61 5.30
CA ILE A 188 0.99 -14.37 4.51
C ILE A 188 0.74 -15.71 5.19
N GLU A 189 -0.51 -15.97 5.54
CA GLU A 189 -0.94 -17.28 6.03
C GLU A 189 -1.12 -18.23 4.84
N SER A 190 -1.93 -17.82 3.86
CA SER A 190 -2.20 -18.55 2.64
C SER A 190 -2.70 -17.63 1.52
N TRP A 191 -2.73 -18.14 0.30
CA TRP A 191 -3.38 -17.49 -0.83
C TRP A 191 -4.03 -18.52 -1.77
N ASN A 192 -5.00 -18.05 -2.54
CA ASN A 192 -5.76 -18.85 -3.50
C ASN A 192 -5.99 -18.02 -4.76
N ILE A 193 -6.11 -18.67 -5.91
CA ILE A 193 -6.52 -18.03 -7.15
C ILE A 193 -7.54 -18.87 -7.88
N ASP A 194 -8.63 -18.28 -8.32
CA ASP A 194 -9.50 -18.86 -9.33
C ASP A 194 -8.93 -18.56 -10.72
N LEU A 195 -8.52 -19.60 -11.44
CA LEU A 195 -7.90 -19.46 -12.77
C LEU A 195 -8.93 -19.09 -13.86
N ALA A 196 -10.23 -19.27 -13.61
CA ALA A 196 -11.27 -18.90 -14.56
C ALA A 196 -11.58 -17.39 -14.48
N THR A 197 -11.63 -16.83 -13.27
CA THR A 197 -11.98 -15.42 -13.02
C THR A 197 -10.76 -14.53 -12.72
N PHE A 198 -9.58 -15.12 -12.55
CA PHE A 198 -8.37 -14.47 -12.03
C PHE A 198 -8.55 -13.82 -10.66
N CYS A 199 -9.61 -14.18 -9.91
CA CYS A 199 -9.79 -13.72 -8.54
C CYS A 199 -8.71 -14.31 -7.64
N ILE A 200 -7.96 -13.45 -6.95
CA ILE A 200 -6.92 -13.86 -5.99
C ILE A 200 -7.32 -13.45 -4.59
N GLU A 201 -7.30 -14.42 -3.68
CA GLU A 201 -7.57 -14.25 -2.26
C GLU A 201 -6.26 -14.41 -1.49
N ILE A 202 -6.00 -13.49 -0.58
CA ILE A 202 -4.80 -13.47 0.25
C ILE A 202 -5.23 -13.39 1.70
N VAL A 203 -4.89 -14.41 2.48
CA VAL A 203 -5.15 -14.50 3.91
C VAL A 203 -3.91 -14.05 4.66
N LEU A 204 -4.08 -13.05 5.51
CA LEU A 204 -2.99 -12.50 6.31
C LEU A 204 -2.91 -13.16 7.67
N ASN A 205 -1.69 -13.31 8.18
CA ASN A 205 -1.45 -13.88 9.49
C ASN A 205 -1.92 -12.90 10.57
N ARG A 206 -3.05 -13.23 11.23
CA ARG A 206 -3.71 -12.42 12.27
C ARG A 206 -2.79 -12.04 13.44
N ARG A 207 -1.72 -12.81 13.67
CA ARG A 207 -0.77 -12.52 14.75
C ARG A 207 0.09 -11.30 14.43
N VAL A 208 0.34 -11.00 13.16
CA VAL A 208 1.32 -9.99 12.74
C VAL A 208 0.79 -8.99 11.72
N ALA A 209 -0.39 -9.18 11.13
CA ALA A 209 -0.98 -8.23 10.19
C ALA A 209 -2.38 -7.81 10.66
N PRO A 210 -2.70 -6.50 10.70
CA PRO A 210 -4.06 -6.02 10.87
C PRO A 210 -4.83 -6.17 9.56
N GLY A 211 -6.07 -6.65 9.64
CA GLY A 211 -6.87 -7.03 8.48
C GLY A 211 -6.70 -8.50 8.13
N HIS A 212 -7.82 -9.20 8.00
CA HIS A 212 -7.84 -10.66 8.01
C HIS A 212 -7.73 -11.27 6.60
N HIS A 213 -8.14 -10.51 5.58
CA HIS A 213 -8.37 -11.01 4.24
C HIS A 213 -8.28 -9.88 3.22
N LYS A 214 -7.67 -10.14 2.06
CA LYS A 214 -7.74 -9.27 0.87
C LYS A 214 -8.10 -10.11 -0.36
N SER A 215 -9.20 -9.78 -1.03
CA SER A 215 -9.53 -10.29 -2.35
C SER A 215 -9.20 -9.25 -3.43
N PHE A 216 -8.76 -9.72 -4.59
CA PHE A 216 -8.63 -8.92 -5.81
C PHE A 216 -9.35 -9.64 -6.93
N GLU A 217 -10.27 -8.94 -7.57
CA GLU A 217 -11.09 -9.46 -8.66
C GLU A 217 -10.79 -8.69 -9.95
N PHE A 218 -10.79 -9.39 -11.07
CA PHE A 218 -10.74 -8.77 -12.39
C PHE A 218 -12.15 -8.75 -12.97
N THR A 219 -12.70 -7.55 -13.14
CA THR A 219 -13.99 -7.34 -13.76
C THR A 219 -13.77 -6.60 -15.07
N GLU A 220 -14.15 -7.20 -16.19
CA GLU A 220 -14.24 -6.48 -17.46
C GLU A 220 -15.38 -5.48 -17.35
N LYS A 221 -15.05 -4.21 -17.17
CA LYS A 221 -16.01 -3.14 -17.39
C LYS A 221 -16.16 -3.00 -18.90
N GLY A 222 -17.29 -3.41 -19.45
CA GLY A 222 -17.69 -3.05 -20.82
C GLY A 222 -17.61 -1.54 -21.02
N PRO A 223 -17.69 -1.02 -22.28
CA PRO A 223 -17.46 0.38 -22.56
C PRO A 223 -18.27 1.22 -21.58
N GLU A 224 -17.56 1.89 -20.66
CA GLU A 224 -18.18 2.78 -19.71
C GLU A 224 -19.03 3.72 -20.57
N LYS A 225 -20.36 3.67 -20.41
CA LYS A 225 -21.14 4.89 -20.63
C LYS A 225 -20.38 5.91 -19.80
N THR A 226 -19.82 6.90 -20.47
CA THR A 226 -19.10 8.00 -19.85
C THR A 226 -19.78 8.35 -18.53
N PRO A 227 -19.04 8.56 -17.42
CA PRO A 227 -19.61 9.00 -16.16
C PRO A 227 -20.08 10.45 -16.32
N GLY A 228 -21.07 10.67 -17.20
CA GLY A 228 -21.97 11.80 -17.09
C GLY A 228 -22.87 11.49 -15.90
N GLU A 229 -23.10 12.49 -15.07
CA GLU A 229 -24.12 12.40 -14.02
C GLU A 229 -25.40 11.81 -14.63
N GLU A 230 -25.93 10.77 -13.97
CA GLU A 230 -27.21 10.17 -14.36
C GLU A 230 -28.24 11.29 -14.56
N PRO A 231 -29.00 11.33 -15.68
CA PRO A 231 -29.90 12.43 -15.98
C PRO A 231 -30.88 12.74 -14.84
N GLY A 232 -31.40 11.71 -14.17
CA GLY A 232 -32.29 11.88 -13.02
C GLY A 232 -31.58 12.45 -11.78
N LEU A 233 -30.28 12.17 -11.60
CA LEU A 233 -29.49 12.79 -10.53
C LEU A 233 -29.25 14.27 -10.84
N LYS A 234 -28.96 14.59 -12.09
CA LYS A 234 -28.79 15.97 -12.54
C LYS A 234 -30.08 16.78 -12.38
N GLU A 235 -31.23 16.21 -12.73
CA GLU A 235 -32.54 16.82 -12.49
C GLU A 235 -32.80 17.05 -11.00
N PHE A 236 -32.48 16.07 -10.15
CA PHE A 236 -32.59 16.20 -8.69
C PHE A 236 -31.72 17.34 -8.13
N LEU A 237 -30.46 17.44 -8.56
CA LEU A 237 -29.55 18.50 -8.13
C LEU A 237 -29.94 19.89 -8.63
N GLN A 238 -30.63 19.98 -9.77
CA GLN A 238 -31.11 21.24 -10.34
C GLN A 238 -32.44 21.71 -9.73
N ASP A 239 -33.20 20.82 -9.10
CA ASP A 239 -34.47 21.13 -8.45
C ASP A 239 -34.26 21.52 -6.97
N PRO A 240 -34.40 22.81 -6.60
CA PRO A 240 -34.23 23.25 -5.22
C PRO A 240 -35.32 22.72 -4.28
N LEU A 241 -36.45 22.22 -4.79
CA LEU A 241 -37.49 21.62 -3.95
C LEU A 241 -37.10 20.22 -3.46
N LEU A 242 -36.19 19.54 -4.17
CA LEU A 242 -35.78 18.17 -3.86
C LEU A 242 -34.43 18.09 -3.15
N SER A 243 -33.49 18.99 -3.47
CA SER A 243 -32.08 18.87 -3.05
C SER A 243 -31.58 19.90 -2.03
N LYS A 244 -32.37 20.94 -1.72
CA LYS A 244 -31.92 22.12 -0.93
C LYS A 244 -31.31 21.80 0.43
N ASP A 245 -31.75 20.75 1.08
CA ASP A 245 -31.28 20.38 2.42
C ASP A 245 -30.29 19.20 2.42
N ALA A 246 -29.84 18.74 1.25
CA ALA A 246 -28.93 17.59 1.15
C ALA A 246 -27.50 17.96 1.61
N THR A 247 -26.93 17.14 2.49
CA THR A 247 -25.54 17.26 2.95
C THR A 247 -24.57 16.64 1.93
N GLU A 248 -23.29 17.05 1.96
CA GLU A 248 -22.28 16.50 1.05
C GLU A 248 -22.09 14.98 1.21
N GLU A 249 -22.30 14.43 2.40
CA GLU A 249 -22.24 12.98 2.64
C GLU A 249 -23.40 12.25 1.94
N GLU A 250 -24.62 12.79 2.05
CA GLU A 250 -25.81 12.25 1.36
C GLU A 250 -25.66 12.37 -0.17
N LEU A 251 -25.13 13.48 -0.67
CA LEU A 251 -24.87 13.67 -2.10
C LEU A 251 -23.80 12.70 -2.63
N THR A 252 -22.78 12.41 -1.82
CA THR A 252 -21.75 11.43 -2.16
C THR A 252 -22.34 10.03 -2.25
N PHE A 253 -23.25 9.65 -1.34
CA PHE A 253 -23.99 8.39 -1.43
C PHE A 253 -24.83 8.30 -2.70
N LEU A 254 -25.63 9.33 -3.01
CA LEU A 254 -26.50 9.33 -4.20
C LEU A 254 -25.71 9.24 -5.52
N ARG A 255 -24.52 9.85 -5.57
CA ARG A 255 -23.58 9.73 -6.72
C ARG A 255 -22.96 8.34 -6.87
N ALA A 256 -22.91 7.55 -5.80
CA ALA A 256 -22.33 6.21 -5.82
C ALA A 256 -23.31 5.13 -6.33
N LEU A 257 -24.61 5.46 -6.44
CA LEU A 257 -25.62 4.54 -6.93
C LEU A 257 -25.42 4.24 -8.42
N THR A 258 -25.37 2.96 -8.77
CA THR A 258 -25.20 2.47 -10.14
C THR A 258 -26.45 1.76 -10.63
N PHE A 259 -26.80 1.96 -11.90
CA PHE A 259 -27.99 1.37 -12.52
C PHE A 259 -27.62 0.73 -13.85
N GLU A 260 -27.84 -0.58 -13.98
CA GLU A 260 -27.48 -1.31 -15.20
C GLU A 260 -28.55 -1.13 -16.30
N ASN A 261 -29.81 -1.45 -15.96
CA ASN A 261 -30.94 -1.50 -16.91
C ASN A 261 -32.10 -0.56 -16.55
N ARG A 262 -31.92 0.29 -15.53
CA ARG A 262 -32.95 1.23 -15.06
C ARG A 262 -32.45 2.65 -15.19
N ARG A 263 -33.36 3.58 -15.49
CA ARG A 263 -33.06 5.02 -15.49
C ARG A 263 -33.84 5.66 -14.34
N PRO A 264 -33.19 5.94 -13.20
CA PRO A 264 -33.85 6.58 -12.07
C PRO A 264 -34.30 8.00 -12.44
N THR A 265 -35.44 8.43 -11.90
CA THR A 265 -35.94 9.81 -12.02
C THR A 265 -35.46 10.65 -10.85
N ALA A 266 -35.59 11.98 -10.91
CA ALA A 266 -35.31 12.86 -9.77
C ALA A 266 -36.04 12.44 -8.47
N LEU A 267 -37.28 11.94 -8.59
CA LEU A 267 -38.07 11.43 -7.47
C LEU A 267 -37.48 10.16 -6.82
N TYR A 268 -36.76 9.34 -7.58
CA TYR A 268 -36.04 8.21 -7.02
C TYR A 268 -34.95 8.69 -6.06
N TYR A 269 -34.12 9.65 -6.48
CA TYR A 269 -33.07 10.21 -5.64
C TYR A 269 -33.64 10.95 -4.41
N TYR A 270 -34.75 11.66 -4.57
CA TYR A 270 -35.45 12.25 -3.43
C TYR A 270 -35.92 11.19 -2.43
N ARG A 271 -36.48 10.07 -2.91
CA ARG A 271 -36.88 8.95 -2.04
C ARG A 271 -35.71 8.30 -1.33
N GLU A 272 -34.60 8.05 -2.03
CA GLU A 272 -33.40 7.50 -1.40
C GLU A 272 -32.83 8.44 -0.33
N LEU A 273 -32.84 9.76 -0.59
CA LEU A 273 -32.47 10.76 0.42
C LEU A 273 -33.38 10.70 1.65
N GLN A 274 -34.71 10.56 1.45
CA GLN A 274 -35.64 10.37 2.57
C GLN A 274 -35.39 9.05 3.30
N SER A 275 -35.10 7.97 2.59
CA SER A 275 -34.76 6.66 3.17
C SER A 275 -33.51 6.73 4.04
N LEU A 276 -32.49 7.49 3.64
CA LEU A 276 -31.28 7.72 4.45
C LEU A 276 -31.58 8.45 5.77
N ARG A 277 -32.59 9.33 5.76
CA ARG A 277 -33.01 10.13 6.91
C ARG A 277 -34.03 9.42 7.79
N ASP A 278 -34.67 8.38 7.28
CA ASP A 278 -35.74 7.67 7.97
C ASP A 278 -35.18 6.89 9.17
N PRO A 279 -35.63 7.21 10.40
CA PRO A 279 -35.24 6.48 11.60
C PRO A 279 -35.59 4.98 11.60
N LEU A 280 -36.56 4.57 10.76
CA LEU A 280 -36.94 3.17 10.56
C LEU A 280 -35.88 2.41 9.74
N HIS A 281 -35.19 3.10 8.83
CA HIS A 281 -34.11 2.54 8.03
C HIS A 281 -32.75 2.66 8.73
N PHE A 282 -32.51 3.75 9.46
CA PHE A 282 -31.23 4.01 10.13
C PHE A 282 -31.43 4.62 11.52
N ARG A 283 -30.84 3.99 12.55
CA ARG A 283 -30.87 4.52 13.93
C ARG A 283 -29.78 5.57 14.10
N THR A 284 -30.14 6.76 14.61
CA THR A 284 -29.15 7.76 15.01
C THR A 284 -28.25 7.21 16.13
N PRO A 285 -26.91 7.40 16.07
CA PRO A 285 -25.97 6.79 17.02
C PRO A 285 -26.19 7.16 18.49
N ASN A 286 -26.93 8.24 18.78
CA ASN A 286 -27.25 8.68 20.13
C ASN A 286 -28.77 8.64 20.37
N GLY A 287 -29.22 7.65 21.13
CA GLY A 287 -30.60 7.55 21.57
C GLY A 287 -30.97 8.63 22.59
N LYS A 288 -31.94 9.48 22.23
CA LYS A 288 -32.98 9.95 23.15
C LYS A 288 -34.29 10.04 22.38
N PRO A 289 -35.40 9.46 22.88
CA PRO A 289 -36.71 9.70 22.28
C PRO A 289 -37.08 11.15 22.56
N SER A 290 -37.40 11.92 21.51
CA SER A 290 -38.09 13.20 21.67
C SER A 290 -39.47 12.90 22.24
N GLY A 291 -39.66 13.28 23.50
CA GLY A 291 -40.96 13.22 24.18
C GLY A 291 -42.00 14.04 23.43
N ARG A 292 -43.23 13.54 23.47
CA ARG A 292 -44.46 14.29 23.17
C ARG A 292 -44.60 15.49 24.09
#